data_AF-A0A2E9QSZ8-F1
#
_entry.id   AF-A0A2E9QSZ8-F1
#
_cell.length_a   1.000
_cell.length_b   1.000
_cell.length_c   1.000
_cell.angle_alpha   90.00
_cell.angle_beta   90.00
_cell.angle_gamma   90.00
#
_symmetry.space_group_name_H-M   'P 1'
#
loop_
_entity.id
_entity.type
_entity.pdbx_description
1 polymer ?
#
loop_
_entity_poly.entity_id
_entity_poly.type
_entity_poly.pdbx_seq_one_letter_code
_entity_poly.pdbx_strand_id
1 'polypeptide(L)'
;MKKHVWSALCVAAFLLLPQLAQAQGFLIPTDRRVAPLALKYHRVSVKIKDRAARTTVKQVFVNNTNRLLEAHFVFPLPPSATVSNFVMYINGKKTKGAVLVREKAAR
;
A
#
# COMPACT_ATOMS: atom_id res chain seq x y z
N MET A 1 40.97 -15.58 4.47
CA MET A 1 40.39 -14.52 3.60
C MET A 1 39.05 -14.91 2.97
N LYS A 2 38.86 -16.12 2.39
CA LYS A 2 37.60 -16.55 1.74
C LYS A 2 36.34 -16.49 2.63
N LYS A 3 36.49 -16.77 3.94
CA LYS A 3 35.39 -16.81 4.92
C LYS A 3 34.71 -15.44 5.11
N HIS A 4 35.51 -14.39 5.28
CA HIS A 4 35.03 -13.02 5.51
C HIS A 4 34.40 -12.41 4.26
N VAL A 5 34.86 -12.80 3.06
CA VAL A 5 34.26 -12.37 1.80
C VAL A 5 32.85 -12.95 1.62
N TRP A 6 32.64 -14.22 1.97
CA TRP A 6 31.30 -14.83 1.98
C TRP A 6 30.38 -14.24 3.04
N SER A 7 30.90 -13.95 4.24
CA SER A 7 30.11 -13.27 5.27
C SER A 7 29.66 -11.87 4.82
N ALA A 8 30.56 -11.09 4.20
CA ALA A 8 30.25 -9.76 3.68
C ALA A 8 29.24 -9.81 2.52
N LEU A 9 29.34 -10.82 1.64
CA LEU A 9 28.40 -11.02 0.54
C LEU A 9 26.99 -11.37 1.05
N CYS A 10 26.89 -12.22 2.08
CA CYS A 10 25.61 -12.57 2.70
C CYS A 10 24.95 -11.37 3.40
N VAL A 11 25.72 -10.52 4.08
CA VAL A 11 25.20 -9.30 4.73
C VAL A 11 24.73 -8.28 3.67
N ALA A 12 25.48 -8.11 2.59
CA ALA A 12 25.07 -7.24 1.48
C ALA A 12 23.81 -7.76 0.77
N ALA A 13 23.69 -9.08 0.58
CA ALA A 13 22.47 -9.70 0.05
C ALA A 13 21.27 -9.51 0.99
N PHE A 14 21.47 -9.59 2.31
CA PHE A 14 20.42 -9.38 3.31
C PHE A 14 19.92 -7.92 3.37
N LEU A 15 20.79 -6.95 3.06
CA LEU A 15 20.44 -5.53 2.94
C LEU A 15 19.74 -5.18 1.62
N LEU A 16 19.95 -6.00 0.57
CA LEU A 16 19.35 -5.82 -0.75
C LEU A 16 18.06 -6.61 -0.96
N LEU A 17 17.73 -7.55 -0.06
CA LEU A 17 16.41 -8.16 -0.07
C LEU A 17 15.40 -7.03 0.17
N PRO A 18 14.51 -6.73 -0.79
CA PRO A 18 13.42 -5.83 -0.52
C PRO A 18 12.67 -6.47 0.63
N GLN A 19 12.74 -5.85 1.81
CA GLN A 19 11.88 -6.22 2.91
C GLN A 19 10.48 -6.27 2.30
N LEU A 20 9.88 -7.46 2.27
CA LEU A 20 8.54 -7.70 1.74
C LEU A 20 7.57 -6.93 2.64
N ALA A 21 7.57 -5.61 2.50
CA ALA A 21 6.52 -4.76 3.00
C ALA A 21 5.30 -5.17 2.18
N GLN A 22 4.50 -6.06 2.76
CA GLN A 22 3.17 -6.42 2.28
C GLN A 22 2.31 -5.16 2.40
N ALA A 23 2.52 -4.21 1.50
CA ALA A 23 1.84 -2.94 1.42
C ALA A 23 0.58 -3.08 0.56
N GLN A 24 -0.11 -4.21 0.68
CA GLN A 24 -1.35 -4.46 -0.05
C GLN A 24 -2.50 -3.84 0.73
N GLY A 25 -3.08 -2.78 0.17
CA GLY A 25 -4.37 -2.28 0.62
C GLY A 25 -5.52 -3.20 0.17
N PHE A 26 -6.62 -3.13 0.89
CA PHE A 26 -7.86 -3.85 0.62
C PHE A 26 -9.02 -2.85 0.51
N LEU A 27 -9.97 -3.12 -0.39
CA LEU A 27 -11.28 -2.48 -0.39
C LEU A 27 -12.31 -3.48 0.13
N ILE A 28 -12.80 -3.23 1.34
CA ILE A 28 -13.72 -4.12 2.06
C ILE A 28 -15.12 -3.51 1.99
N PRO A 29 -16.09 -4.15 1.32
CA PRO A 29 -17.47 -3.67 1.29
C PRO A 29 -18.08 -3.51 2.69
N THR A 30 -18.93 -2.51 2.86
CA THR A 30 -19.75 -2.36 4.08
C THR A 30 -20.77 -3.51 4.19
N ASP A 31 -21.28 -3.97 3.05
CA ASP A 31 -22.11 -5.18 2.96
C ASP A 31 -21.25 -6.44 3.12
N ARG A 32 -21.34 -7.07 4.30
CA ARG A 32 -20.56 -8.26 4.67
C ARG A 32 -20.86 -9.50 3.83
N ARG A 33 -21.92 -9.49 3.02
CA ARG A 33 -22.25 -10.59 2.08
C ARG A 33 -21.41 -10.52 0.81
N VAL A 34 -20.77 -9.37 0.55
CA VAL A 34 -19.90 -9.16 -0.61
C VAL A 34 -18.44 -9.33 -0.19
N ALA A 35 -17.70 -10.17 -0.91
CA ALA A 35 -16.28 -10.33 -0.69
C ALA A 35 -15.51 -9.03 -0.98
N PRO A 36 -14.30 -8.83 -0.41
CA PRO A 36 -13.42 -7.72 -0.76
C PRO A 36 -13.26 -7.56 -2.27
N LEU A 37 -13.20 -6.31 -2.75
CA LEU A 37 -13.13 -6.03 -4.19
C LEU A 37 -11.88 -6.66 -4.81
N ALA A 38 -12.03 -7.17 -6.03
CA ALA A 38 -10.95 -7.82 -6.76
C ALA A 38 -9.83 -6.82 -7.08
N LEU A 39 -8.61 -7.16 -6.73
CA LEU A 39 -7.41 -6.37 -7.02
C LEU A 39 -6.92 -6.70 -8.44
N LYS A 40 -7.10 -5.77 -9.37
CA LYS A 40 -6.65 -5.93 -10.76
C LYS A 40 -5.15 -5.72 -10.91
N TYR A 41 -4.62 -4.67 -10.28
CA TYR A 41 -3.19 -4.36 -10.31
C TYR A 41 -2.71 -3.81 -8.98
N HIS A 42 -1.51 -4.22 -8.58
CA HIS A 42 -0.77 -3.71 -7.44
C HIS A 42 0.66 -3.43 -7.88
N ARG A 43 1.09 -2.16 -7.82
CA ARG A 43 2.43 -1.74 -8.22
C ARG A 43 3.06 -0.91 -7.11
N VAL A 44 4.24 -1.34 -6.68
CA VAL A 44 5.04 -0.67 -5.66
C VAL A 44 6.30 -0.11 -6.32
N SER A 45 6.62 1.15 -6.02
CA SER A 45 7.88 1.77 -6.41
C SER A 45 8.50 2.41 -5.17
N VAL A 46 9.76 2.10 -4.92
CA VAL A 46 10.52 2.63 -3.79
C VAL A 46 11.65 3.50 -4.33
N LYS A 47 11.76 4.73 -3.82
CA LYS A 47 12.89 5.62 -4.09
C LYS A 47 13.59 5.92 -2.78
N ILE A 48 14.88 5.63 -2.70
CA ILE A 48 15.70 5.91 -1.53
C ILE A 48 16.53 7.16 -1.81
N LYS A 49 16.44 8.16 -0.93
CA LYS A 49 17.22 9.39 -1.00
C LYS A 49 17.55 9.86 0.41
N ASP A 50 18.81 10.23 0.65
CA ASP A 50 19.25 10.82 1.92
C ASP A 50 18.84 9.99 3.16
N ARG A 51 19.00 8.67 3.08
CA ARG A 51 18.59 7.67 4.10
C ARG A 51 17.08 7.57 4.37
N ALA A 52 16.23 8.23 3.59
CA ALA A 52 14.78 8.09 3.62
C ALA A 52 14.25 7.30 2.41
N ALA A 53 13.28 6.42 2.64
CA ALA A 53 12.60 5.68 1.58
C ALA A 53 11.21 6.29 1.32
N ARG A 54 10.97 6.71 0.08
CA ARG A 54 9.63 7.08 -0.41
C ARG A 54 9.04 5.92 -1.19
N THR A 55 8.01 5.31 -0.61
CA THR A 55 7.24 4.22 -1.24
C THR A 55 5.97 4.77 -1.87
N THR A 56 5.77 4.50 -3.15
CA THR A 56 4.55 4.80 -3.89
C THR A 56 3.83 3.50 -4.23
N VAL A 57 2.62 3.34 -3.72
CA VAL A 57 1.76 2.19 -4.02
C VAL A 57 0.62 2.64 -4.92
N LYS A 58 0.42 1.93 -6.03
CA LYS A 58 -0.72 2.11 -6.94
C LYS A 58 -1.53 0.82 -6.98
N GLN A 59 -2.82 0.92 -6.66
CA GLN A 59 -3.75 -0.20 -6.68
C GLN A 59 -4.98 0.12 -7.53
N VAL A 60 -5.43 -0.86 -8.31
CA VAL A 60 -6.67 -0.79 -9.09
C VAL A 60 -7.57 -1.92 -8.62
N PHE A 61 -8.77 -1.57 -8.16
CA PHE A 61 -9.79 -2.51 -7.74
C PHE A 61 -10.94 -2.52 -8.74
N VAL A 62 -11.62 -3.66 -8.85
CA VAL A 62 -12.78 -3.83 -9.72
C VAL A 62 -13.97 -4.26 -8.87
N ASN A 63 -15.08 -3.55 -9.03
CA ASN A 63 -16.38 -3.98 -8.55
C ASN A 63 -16.98 -4.95 -9.59
N ASN A 64 -17.00 -6.25 -9.28
CA ASN A 64 -17.56 -7.28 -10.16
C ASN A 64 -19.07 -7.49 -9.96
N THR A 65 -19.74 -6.61 -9.20
CA THR A 65 -21.19 -6.63 -9.03
C THR A 65 -21.86 -5.67 -10.02
N ASN A 66 -23.17 -5.82 -10.18
CA ASN A 66 -24.01 -4.94 -11.01
C ASN A 66 -24.60 -3.75 -10.23
N ARG A 67 -24.10 -3.46 -9.03
CA ARG A 67 -24.61 -2.37 -8.17
C ARG A 67 -23.49 -1.50 -7.62
N LEU A 68 -23.84 -0.30 -7.17
CA LEU A 68 -22.91 0.55 -6.43
C LEU A 68 -22.58 -0.10 -5.08
N LEU A 69 -21.31 -0.08 -4.69
CA LEU A 69 -20.85 -0.57 -3.40
C LEU A 69 -20.16 0.56 -2.64
N GLU A 70 -20.48 0.65 -1.36
CA GLU A 70 -19.67 1.36 -0.38
C GLU A 70 -18.63 0.41 0.19
N ALA A 71 -17.39 0.87 0.35
CA ALA A 71 -16.30 0.06 0.85
C ALA A 71 -15.28 0.91 1.63
N HIS A 72 -14.68 0.29 2.64
CA HIS A 72 -13.57 0.84 3.38
C HIS A 72 -12.24 0.48 2.72
N PHE A 73 -11.44 1.49 2.41
CA PHE A 73 -10.05 1.28 1.99
C PHE A 73 -9.17 1.13 3.22
N VAL A 74 -8.64 -0.07 3.43
CA VAL A 74 -7.76 -0.40 4.56
C VAL A 74 -6.36 -0.64 4.03
N PHE A 75 -5.38 0.09 4.56
CA PHE A 75 -3.99 -0.03 4.16
C PHE A 75 -3.09 -0.17 5.38
N PRO A 76 -2.30 -1.25 5.50
CA PRO A 76 -1.39 -1.42 6.63
C PRO A 76 -0.21 -0.46 6.50
N LEU A 77 0.02 0.36 7.53
CA LEU A 77 1.17 1.25 7.60
C LEU A 77 2.21 0.71 8.58
N PRO A 78 3.48 0.58 8.18
CA PRO A 78 4.57 0.30 9.10
C PRO A 78 4.64 1.33 10.23
N PRO A 79 5.05 0.96 11.45
CA PRO A 79 5.14 1.90 12.58
C PRO A 79 6.03 3.12 12.31
N SER A 80 7.06 2.97 11.48
CA SER A 80 8.01 4.03 11.12
C SER A 80 7.63 4.83 9.86
N ALA A 81 6.47 4.56 9.27
CA ALA A 81 6.04 5.20 8.03
C ALA A 81 4.94 6.25 8.29
N THR A 82 4.93 7.30 7.47
CA THR A 82 3.86 8.31 7.47
C THR A 82 3.29 8.47 6.07
N VAL A 83 1.98 8.65 5.98
CA VAL A 83 1.30 8.94 4.71
C VAL A 83 1.52 10.40 4.35
N SER A 84 2.14 10.65 3.20
CA SER A 84 2.36 12.00 2.68
C SER A 84 1.30 12.43 1.66
N ASN A 85 0.66 11.48 0.98
CA ASN A 85 -0.36 11.76 -0.02
C ASN A 85 -1.28 10.55 -0.23
N PHE A 86 -2.55 10.80 -0.49
CA PHE A 86 -3.54 9.79 -0.85
C PHE A 86 -4.49 10.37 -1.91
N VAL A 87 -4.65 9.66 -3.03
CA VAL A 87 -5.53 10.08 -4.12
C VAL A 87 -6.30 8.89 -4.65
N MET A 88 -7.61 9.06 -4.81
CA MET A 88 -8.49 8.06 -5.41
C MET A 88 -8.96 8.52 -6.77
N TYR A 89 -9.05 7.59 -7.71
CA TYR A 89 -9.67 7.79 -9.02
C TYR A 89 -10.79 6.79 -9.17
N ILE A 90 -12.02 7.26 -9.41
CA ILE A 90 -13.18 6.41 -9.70
C ILE A 90 -13.50 6.56 -11.18
N ASN A 91 -13.44 5.47 -11.94
CA ASN A 91 -13.66 5.47 -13.39
C ASN A 91 -12.83 6.55 -14.12
N GLY A 92 -11.57 6.71 -13.73
CA GLY A 92 -10.63 7.69 -14.30
C GLY A 92 -10.79 9.13 -13.77
N LYS A 93 -11.86 9.45 -13.05
CA LYS A 93 -12.07 10.78 -12.47
C LYS A 93 -11.42 10.86 -11.09
N LYS A 94 -10.60 11.88 -10.87
CA LYS A 94 -10.00 12.16 -9.56
C LYS A 94 -11.10 12.52 -8.57
N THR A 95 -11.21 11.74 -7.50
CA THR A 95 -12.17 11.97 -6.41
C THR A 95 -11.40 12.54 -5.23
N LYS A 96 -11.85 13.68 -4.70
CA LYS A 96 -11.27 14.26 -3.49
C LYS A 96 -11.63 13.35 -2.30
N GLY A 97 -10.66 12.57 -1.83
CA GLY A 97 -10.70 11.98 -0.49
C GLY A 97 -10.02 12.93 0.50
N ALA A 98 -10.60 13.09 1.68
CA ALA A 98 -9.90 13.76 2.78
C ALA A 98 -9.08 12.72 3.54
N VAL A 99 -7.78 12.95 3.71
CA VAL A 99 -7.00 12.21 4.71
C VAL A 99 -7.33 12.84 6.06
N LEU A 100 -8.09 12.12 6.89
CA LEU A 100 -8.48 12.57 8.20
C LEU A 100 -7.72 11.78 9.27
N VAL A 101 -7.24 12.48 10.29
CA VAL A 101 -6.74 11.83 11.51
C VAL A 101 -7.93 11.11 12.17
N ARG A 102 -7.69 9.96 12.80
CA ARG A 102 -8.72 9.09 13.40
C ARG A 102 -9.82 9.86 14.17
N GLU A 103 -9.43 10.85 14.97
CA GLU A 103 -10.33 11.68 15.76
C GLU A 103 -11.31 12.52 14.92
N LYS A 104 -10.88 12.95 13.73
CA LYS A 104 -11.69 13.72 12.77
C LYS A 104 -12.48 12.84 11.82
N ALA A 105 -12.07 11.57 11.63
CA ALA A 105 -12.76 10.62 10.77
C ALA A 105 -13.98 9.97 11.46
N ALA A 106 -14.04 10.00 12.80
CA ALA A 106 -15.11 9.41 13.60
C ALA A 106 -16.23 10.42 13.96
N ARG A 107 -16.18 11.64 13.43
CA ARG A 107 -17.21 12.68 13.56
C ARG A 107 -17.86 12.89 12.20
#